data_AF-A0A1G6WIE5-F1
#
_entry.id   AF-A0A1G6WIE5-F1
#
_cell.length_a   1.000
_cell.length_b   1.000
_cell.length_c   1.000
_cell.angle_alpha   90.00
_cell.angle_beta   90.00
_cell.angle_gamma   90.00
#
_symmetry.space_group_name_H-M   'P 1'
#
loop_
_entity.id
_entity.type
_entity.pdbx_description
1 polymer ?
#
loop_
_entity_poly.entity_id
_entity_poly.type
_entity_poly.pdbx_seq_one_letter_code
_entity_poly.pdbx_strand_id
1 'polypeptide(L)'
;MAMQPANASDLPASPTWLSGVAGQTRVIVTGDGEGFFEFSVIVAGNHRPAGDRNLVLRLGTSTLIGMKFPADMDRNERRFGPSRIAMRSLRWNSDYSVWLVDESTGESAQVPDANLEGEMFEAATIADKKAFLVKIQNNHTKFASVDVLTIGAKSFFHRTNSVELRAACLTILFHRLIWREPAELTEADFEFLRWLVSQSMRVLEQLQAQLAKQAVTKDLVRWTISLATVAGHGALIGNDPQRAKDLYAVAGGQATNLPSSPVSGMNVVNGAIFSGLLEAAMGNMEAANTQLRAAMLSVKPMVEAHNPLANVWVVGDIAEAALGLRQAMIAMVRLGLISNKNEPMIQADDYFDVHQIKSPVGAFLEAGYCRDVWQNLAPIMRPA
;
A
#
# COMPACT_ATOMS: atom_id res chain seq x y z
N MET A 1 -67.60 30.91 -6.15
CA MET A 1 -66.64 29.87 -6.56
C MET A 1 -65.82 29.48 -5.35
N ALA A 2 -66.10 28.31 -4.78
CA ALA A 2 -65.35 27.78 -3.64
C ALA A 2 -64.02 27.20 -4.16
N MET A 3 -62.90 27.63 -3.57
CA MET A 3 -61.61 26.97 -3.75
C MET A 3 -61.74 25.54 -3.21
N GLN A 4 -61.55 24.55 -4.09
CA GLN A 4 -61.35 23.17 -3.67
C GLN A 4 -60.07 23.09 -2.82
N PRO A 5 -60.08 22.34 -1.71
CA PRO A 5 -58.85 22.05 -0.98
C PRO A 5 -57.96 21.18 -1.87
N ALA A 6 -56.70 21.56 -1.98
CA ALA A 6 -55.68 20.71 -2.59
C ALA A 6 -55.70 19.35 -1.87
N ASN A 7 -55.95 18.27 -2.63
CA ASN A 7 -55.84 16.92 -2.11
C ASN A 7 -54.42 16.70 -1.61
N ALA A 8 -54.30 16.07 -0.44
CA ALA A 8 -53.05 15.63 0.16
C ALA A 8 -52.32 14.50 -0.62
N SER A 9 -52.59 14.37 -1.93
CA SER A 9 -52.00 13.39 -2.84
C SER A 9 -50.87 13.97 -3.70
N ASP A 10 -50.60 15.28 -3.64
CA ASP A 10 -49.52 15.92 -4.40
C ASP A 10 -48.28 16.17 -3.52
N LEU A 11 -48.02 15.26 -2.58
CA LEU A 11 -46.70 15.15 -1.98
C LEU A 11 -45.78 14.48 -3.01
N PRO A 12 -44.57 15.01 -3.26
CA PRO A 12 -43.64 14.41 -4.19
C PRO A 12 -43.43 12.95 -3.82
N ALA A 13 -43.37 12.11 -4.86
CA ALA A 13 -43.15 10.68 -4.78
C ALA A 13 -42.11 10.33 -3.71
N SER A 14 -42.38 9.21 -3.03
CA SER A 14 -41.53 8.53 -2.05
C SER A 14 -40.03 8.67 -2.35
N PRO A 15 -39.13 8.54 -1.34
CA PRO A 15 -37.77 8.10 -1.63
C PRO A 15 -37.87 6.96 -2.65
N THR A 16 -37.16 7.06 -3.78
CA THR A 16 -37.30 6.15 -4.94
C THR A 16 -37.45 4.71 -4.45
N TRP A 17 -38.32 3.89 -5.06
CA TRP A 17 -38.55 2.49 -4.62
C TRP A 17 -37.21 1.78 -4.31
N LEU A 18 -36.19 2.04 -5.13
CA LEU A 18 -34.81 1.58 -4.97
C LEU A 18 -34.13 2.05 -3.67
N SER A 19 -34.33 3.30 -3.23
CA SER A 19 -33.87 3.81 -1.93
C SER A 19 -34.53 3.07 -0.76
N GLY A 20 -35.82 2.75 -0.89
CA GLY A 20 -36.53 1.91 0.10
C GLY A 20 -35.94 0.50 0.18
N VAL A 21 -35.68 -0.12 -0.98
CA VAL A 21 -35.02 -1.43 -1.07
C VAL A 21 -33.61 -1.36 -0.47
N ALA A 22 -32.82 -0.34 -0.79
CA ALA A 22 -31.46 -0.17 -0.26
C ALA A 22 -31.42 -0.04 1.27
N GLY A 23 -32.36 0.70 1.86
CA GLY A 23 -32.49 0.85 3.30
C GLY A 23 -32.82 -0.45 4.05
N GLN A 24 -33.38 -1.45 3.35
CA GLN A 24 -33.74 -2.77 3.91
C GLN A 24 -32.87 -3.92 3.35
N THR A 25 -31.84 -3.58 2.59
CA THR A 25 -30.87 -4.54 2.04
C THR A 25 -29.73 -4.70 3.02
N ARG A 26 -29.55 -5.93 3.53
CA ARG A 26 -28.38 -6.36 4.30
C ARG A 26 -27.42 -7.10 3.39
N VAL A 27 -26.14 -6.75 3.46
CA VAL A 27 -25.07 -7.39 2.67
C VAL A 27 -24.05 -7.98 3.63
N ILE A 28 -23.84 -9.28 3.51
CA ILE A 28 -22.92 -10.04 4.35
C ILE A 28 -21.74 -10.47 3.49
N VAL A 29 -20.52 -10.20 3.96
CA VAL A 29 -19.28 -10.64 3.31
C VAL A 29 -18.47 -11.52 4.25
N THR A 30 -18.06 -12.69 3.75
CA THR A 30 -17.14 -13.60 4.44
C THR A 30 -15.91 -13.84 3.58
N GLY A 31 -14.72 -13.83 4.20
CA GLY A 31 -13.50 -14.29 3.54
C GLY A 31 -13.42 -15.81 3.63
N ASP A 32 -13.14 -16.49 2.52
CA ASP A 32 -13.00 -17.95 2.50
C ASP A 32 -11.61 -18.43 2.94
N GLY A 33 -10.65 -17.51 3.10
CA GLY A 33 -9.25 -17.83 3.41
C GLY A 33 -8.42 -18.29 2.20
N GLU A 34 -9.05 -18.45 1.04
CA GLU A 34 -8.44 -18.90 -0.22
C GLU A 34 -8.34 -17.76 -1.26
N GLY A 35 -8.49 -16.51 -0.83
CA GLY A 35 -8.37 -15.33 -1.69
C GLY A 35 -9.66 -14.90 -2.38
N PHE A 36 -10.83 -15.34 -1.90
CA PHE A 36 -12.13 -14.84 -2.34
C PHE A 36 -12.99 -14.29 -1.20
N PHE A 37 -13.80 -13.28 -1.54
CA PHE A 37 -14.91 -12.85 -0.71
C PHE A 37 -16.20 -13.47 -1.22
N GLU A 38 -16.98 -14.03 -0.31
CA GLU A 38 -18.34 -14.52 -0.55
C GLU A 38 -19.34 -13.47 -0.11
N PHE A 39 -20.13 -12.97 -1.06
CA PHE A 39 -21.18 -11.98 -0.81
C PHE A 39 -22.54 -12.65 -0.82
N SER A 40 -23.28 -12.44 0.27
CA SER A 40 -24.69 -12.82 0.39
C SER A 40 -25.52 -11.57 0.65
N VAL A 41 -26.70 -11.50 0.04
CA VAL A 41 -27.60 -10.35 0.18
C VAL A 41 -28.94 -10.81 0.72
N ILE A 42 -29.45 -10.10 1.72
CA ILE A 42 -30.78 -10.29 2.28
C ILE A 42 -31.55 -9.01 2.07
N VAL A 43 -32.66 -9.07 1.33
CA VAL A 43 -33.57 -7.93 1.16
C VAL A 43 -34.84 -8.23 1.94
N ALA A 44 -35.07 -7.48 3.01
CA ALA A 44 -36.29 -7.55 3.80
C ALA A 44 -37.35 -6.58 3.24
N GLY A 45 -38.62 -6.83 3.58
CA GLY A 45 -39.74 -5.94 3.27
C GLY A 45 -40.55 -6.32 2.04
N ASN A 46 -41.81 -5.88 2.01
CA ASN A 46 -42.71 -6.04 0.86
C ASN A 46 -42.47 -4.92 -0.16
N HIS A 47 -41.35 -5.01 -0.87
CA HIS A 47 -41.02 -4.13 -1.97
C HIS A 47 -41.58 -4.71 -3.27
N ARG A 48 -42.72 -4.20 -3.73
CA ARG A 48 -43.31 -4.58 -5.03
C ARG A 48 -42.86 -3.58 -6.10
N PRO A 49 -41.92 -3.94 -6.98
CA PRO A 49 -41.59 -3.09 -8.11
C PRO A 49 -42.78 -3.00 -9.08
N ALA A 50 -42.89 -1.88 -9.78
CA ALA A 50 -43.72 -1.80 -10.97
C ALA A 50 -43.03 -2.60 -12.10
N GLY A 51 -43.38 -3.89 -12.21
CA GLY A 51 -42.82 -4.82 -13.19
C GLY A 51 -41.57 -5.57 -12.71
N ASP A 52 -41.10 -6.51 -13.53
CA ASP A 52 -39.85 -7.24 -13.28
C ASP A 52 -38.66 -6.27 -13.33
N ARG A 53 -37.78 -6.35 -12.32
CA ARG A 53 -36.55 -5.57 -12.22
C ARG A 53 -35.32 -6.46 -12.13
N ASN A 54 -34.26 -6.04 -12.79
CA ASN A 54 -32.92 -6.61 -12.62
C ASN A 54 -32.08 -5.60 -11.86
N LEU A 55 -31.76 -5.94 -10.61
CA LEU A 55 -30.88 -5.14 -9.77
C LEU A 55 -29.50 -5.77 -9.76
N VAL A 56 -28.48 -4.93 -9.66
CA VAL A 56 -27.11 -5.35 -9.44
C VAL A 56 -26.58 -4.67 -8.18
N LEU A 57 -25.97 -5.46 -7.30
CA LEU A 57 -25.18 -4.92 -6.21
C LEU A 57 -23.77 -4.64 -6.72
N ARG A 58 -23.30 -3.42 -6.54
CA ARG A 58 -21.96 -2.98 -6.92
C ARG A 58 -21.18 -2.50 -5.70
N LEU A 59 -19.87 -2.68 -5.75
CA LEU A 59 -18.90 -2.14 -4.81
C LEU A 59 -17.89 -1.34 -5.65
N GLY A 60 -17.94 -0.01 -5.56
CA GLY A 60 -17.24 0.85 -6.51
C GLY A 60 -17.65 0.51 -7.95
N THR A 61 -16.69 0.14 -8.79
CA THR A 61 -16.96 -0.25 -10.20
C THR A 61 -17.25 -1.74 -10.35
N SER A 62 -16.97 -2.55 -9.33
CA SER A 62 -17.08 -4.01 -9.36
C SER A 62 -18.52 -4.46 -9.12
N THR A 63 -19.01 -5.35 -9.98
CA THR A 63 -20.30 -6.03 -9.77
C THR A 63 -20.11 -7.19 -8.79
N LEU A 64 -20.86 -7.18 -7.68
CA LEU A 64 -20.81 -8.22 -6.66
C LEU A 64 -21.83 -9.33 -6.93
N ILE A 65 -23.08 -8.98 -7.21
CA ILE A 65 -24.16 -9.93 -7.42
C ILE A 65 -25.29 -9.34 -8.29
N GLY A 66 -25.80 -10.14 -9.22
CA GLY A 66 -27.03 -9.84 -9.97
C GLY A 66 -28.25 -10.43 -9.27
N MET A 67 -29.33 -9.66 -9.19
CA MET A 67 -30.53 -10.00 -8.42
C MET A 67 -31.78 -9.74 -9.25
N LYS A 68 -32.61 -10.77 -9.41
CA LYS A 68 -33.87 -10.67 -10.16
C LYS A 68 -35.05 -10.46 -9.22
N PHE A 69 -35.83 -9.42 -9.50
CA PHE A 69 -37.02 -9.01 -8.74
C PHE A 69 -38.28 -9.06 -9.63
N PRO A 70 -39.01 -10.19 -9.66
CA PRO A 70 -40.29 -10.29 -10.36
C PRO A 70 -41.35 -9.29 -9.86
N ALA A 71 -42.33 -8.94 -10.69
CA ALA A 71 -43.44 -8.05 -10.33
C ALA A 71 -44.35 -8.63 -9.22
N ASP A 72 -44.66 -9.93 -9.32
CA ASP A 72 -45.67 -10.61 -8.49
C ASP A 72 -45.05 -11.31 -7.27
N MET A 73 -44.39 -10.54 -6.41
CA MET A 73 -43.76 -11.10 -5.22
C MET A 73 -44.65 -11.10 -3.98
N ASP A 74 -44.68 -12.26 -3.32
CA ASP A 74 -45.28 -12.47 -2.00
C ASP A 74 -44.29 -13.15 -1.04
N ARG A 75 -43.15 -12.51 -0.78
CA ARG A 75 -42.19 -12.93 0.26
C ARG A 75 -41.66 -11.72 1.00
N ASN A 76 -41.74 -11.78 2.34
CA ASN A 76 -41.25 -10.72 3.24
C ASN A 76 -39.71 -10.64 3.32
N GLU A 77 -38.99 -11.67 2.89
CA GLU A 77 -37.52 -11.70 2.86
C GLU A 77 -37.03 -12.46 1.62
N ARG A 78 -35.99 -11.94 0.97
CA ARG A 78 -35.28 -12.60 -0.12
C ARG A 78 -33.80 -12.70 0.16
N ARG A 79 -33.22 -13.82 -0.26
CA ARG A 79 -31.78 -14.09 -0.14
C ARG A 79 -31.20 -14.33 -1.52
N PHE A 80 -30.05 -13.71 -1.77
CA PHE A 80 -29.28 -13.87 -3.00
C PHE A 80 -27.84 -14.24 -2.64
N GLY A 81 -27.22 -15.09 -3.45
CA GLY A 81 -25.85 -15.56 -3.28
C GLY A 81 -25.75 -16.99 -2.74
N PRO A 82 -24.56 -17.44 -2.33
CA PRO A 82 -23.32 -16.64 -2.30
C PRO A 82 -22.79 -16.33 -3.69
N SER A 83 -22.23 -15.14 -3.88
CA SER A 83 -21.43 -14.77 -5.05
C SER A 83 -19.97 -14.67 -4.65
N ARG A 84 -19.07 -15.36 -5.36
CA ARG A 84 -17.63 -15.37 -5.08
C ARG A 84 -16.91 -14.35 -5.95
N ILE A 85 -16.21 -13.43 -5.30
CA ILE A 85 -15.39 -12.40 -5.97
C ILE A 85 -13.94 -12.57 -5.51
N ALA A 86 -13.02 -12.68 -6.48
CA ALA A 86 -11.60 -12.74 -6.18
C ALA A 86 -11.15 -11.45 -5.48
N MET A 87 -10.49 -11.56 -4.33
CA MET A 87 -10.08 -10.39 -3.54
C MET A 87 -9.20 -9.43 -4.35
N ARG A 88 -8.36 -9.98 -5.24
CA ARG A 88 -7.51 -9.21 -6.15
C ARG A 88 -8.27 -8.32 -7.12
N SER A 89 -9.52 -8.62 -7.48
CA SER A 89 -10.29 -7.73 -8.36
C SER A 89 -10.73 -6.46 -7.64
N LEU A 90 -11.01 -6.56 -6.34
CA LEU A 90 -11.52 -5.44 -5.55
C LEU A 90 -10.47 -4.36 -5.27
N ARG A 91 -9.18 -4.69 -5.31
CA ARG A 91 -8.09 -3.72 -5.07
C ARG A 91 -8.07 -2.55 -6.04
N TRP A 92 -8.72 -2.70 -7.20
CA TRP A 92 -8.82 -1.67 -8.23
C TRP A 92 -9.89 -0.63 -7.94
N ASN A 93 -10.79 -0.91 -7.00
CA ASN A 93 -11.77 0.06 -6.56
C ASN A 93 -11.10 1.24 -5.83
N SER A 94 -11.55 2.44 -6.17
CA SER A 94 -11.24 3.69 -5.44
C SER A 94 -12.29 4.04 -4.40
N ASP A 95 -13.46 3.39 -4.47
CA ASP A 95 -14.59 3.53 -3.56
C ASP A 95 -15.10 2.14 -3.17
N TYR A 96 -15.40 1.97 -1.90
CA TYR A 96 -15.90 0.72 -1.31
C TYR A 96 -17.31 0.88 -0.75
N SER A 97 -18.02 1.94 -1.16
CA SER A 97 -19.45 2.08 -0.93
C SER A 97 -20.21 1.03 -1.75
N VAL A 98 -21.25 0.47 -1.14
CA VAL A 98 -22.09 -0.55 -1.76
C VAL A 98 -23.35 0.11 -2.33
N TRP A 99 -23.62 -0.14 -3.60
CA TRP A 99 -24.73 0.46 -4.33
C TRP A 99 -25.62 -0.61 -4.94
N LEU A 100 -26.93 -0.44 -4.80
CA LEU A 100 -27.90 -1.10 -5.67
C LEU A 100 -28.08 -0.26 -6.93
N VAL A 101 -28.03 -0.91 -8.08
CA VAL A 101 -28.27 -0.30 -9.38
C VAL A 101 -29.38 -1.06 -10.08
N ASP A 102 -30.42 -0.37 -10.51
CA ASP A 102 -31.45 -0.94 -11.39
C ASP A 102 -30.96 -0.86 -12.84
N GLU A 103 -30.69 -2.01 -13.47
CA GLU A 103 -30.18 -2.06 -14.84
C GLU A 103 -31.19 -1.56 -15.87
N SER A 104 -32.49 -1.58 -15.53
CA SER A 104 -33.55 -1.16 -16.45
C SER A 104 -33.71 0.36 -16.54
N THR A 105 -33.39 1.07 -15.45
CA THR A 105 -33.56 2.53 -15.36
C THR A 105 -32.24 3.29 -15.23
N GLY A 106 -31.17 2.61 -14.81
CA GLY A 106 -29.90 3.23 -14.44
C GLY A 106 -29.93 3.92 -13.08
N GLU A 107 -31.05 3.88 -12.35
CA GLU A 107 -31.14 4.44 -11.01
C GLU A 107 -30.23 3.69 -10.04
N SER A 108 -29.66 4.41 -9.08
CA SER A 108 -28.82 3.83 -8.03
C SER A 108 -29.18 4.35 -6.64
N ALA A 109 -29.02 3.48 -5.64
CA ALA A 109 -29.18 3.83 -4.24
C ALA A 109 -28.10 3.15 -3.39
N GLN A 110 -27.49 3.90 -2.47
CA GLN A 110 -26.45 3.38 -1.59
C GLN A 110 -27.09 2.51 -0.51
N VAL A 111 -26.49 1.34 -0.27
CA VAL A 111 -26.82 0.52 0.90
C VAL A 111 -26.16 1.16 2.13
N PRO A 112 -26.91 1.48 3.20
CA PRO A 112 -26.33 2.09 4.39
C PRO A 112 -25.26 1.21 5.03
N ASP A 113 -24.17 1.82 5.52
CA ASP A 113 -23.07 1.10 6.18
C ASP A 113 -23.53 0.24 7.37
N ALA A 114 -24.60 0.67 8.07
CA ALA A 114 -25.21 -0.08 9.17
C ALA A 114 -25.80 -1.44 8.74
N ASN A 115 -26.03 -1.64 7.44
CA ASN A 115 -26.55 -2.88 6.87
C ASN A 115 -25.44 -3.72 6.21
N LEU A 116 -24.17 -3.31 6.33
CA LEU A 116 -23.02 -4.02 5.80
C LEU A 116 -22.34 -4.82 6.92
N GLU A 117 -22.23 -6.13 6.74
CA GLU A 117 -21.73 -7.07 7.75
C GLU A 117 -20.50 -7.82 7.24
N GLY A 118 -19.44 -7.86 8.05
CA GLY A 118 -18.21 -8.62 7.77
C GLY A 118 -16.93 -7.80 7.89
N GLU A 119 -15.81 -8.48 8.15
CA GLU A 119 -14.51 -7.83 8.42
C GLU A 119 -14.05 -6.92 7.27
N MET A 120 -14.37 -7.28 6.02
CA MET A 120 -14.01 -6.47 4.85
C MET A 120 -14.73 -5.11 4.85
N PHE A 121 -16.02 -5.06 5.20
CA PHE A 121 -16.75 -3.79 5.31
C PHE A 121 -16.30 -2.99 6.54
N GLU A 122 -16.02 -3.65 7.66
CA GLU A 122 -15.41 -2.99 8.83
C GLU A 122 -14.07 -2.33 8.51
N ALA A 123 -13.24 -3.00 7.69
CA ALA A 123 -11.97 -2.43 7.24
C ALA A 123 -12.18 -1.28 6.26
N ALA A 124 -13.11 -1.44 5.31
CA ALA A 124 -13.42 -0.44 4.29
C ALA A 124 -14.05 0.85 4.86
N THR A 125 -14.65 0.80 6.04
CA THR A 125 -15.39 1.93 6.65
C THR A 125 -14.63 2.67 7.74
N ILE A 126 -13.38 2.29 8.07
CA ILE A 126 -12.56 2.94 9.11
C ILE A 126 -12.57 4.47 8.95
N ALA A 127 -13.10 5.18 9.96
CA ALA A 127 -13.48 6.58 9.80
C ALA A 127 -12.35 7.59 10.08
N ASP A 128 -11.42 7.26 10.99
CA ASP A 128 -10.47 8.24 11.51
C ASP A 128 -9.05 7.68 11.73
N LYS A 129 -8.11 8.60 12.02
CA LYS A 129 -6.70 8.29 12.29
C LYS A 129 -6.55 7.28 13.43
N LYS A 130 -7.27 7.45 14.55
CA LYS A 130 -7.12 6.59 15.72
C LYS A 130 -7.54 5.15 15.39
N ALA A 131 -8.67 4.99 14.71
CA ALA A 131 -9.17 3.71 14.24
C ALA A 131 -8.21 3.09 13.22
N PHE A 132 -7.65 3.87 12.30
CA PHE A 132 -6.61 3.40 11.36
C PHE A 132 -5.37 2.89 12.09
N LEU A 133 -4.82 3.66 13.03
CA LEU A 133 -3.64 3.28 13.80
C LEU A 133 -3.86 1.98 14.58
N VAL A 134 -5.05 1.84 15.20
CA VAL A 134 -5.40 0.67 16.01
C VAL A 134 -5.68 -0.57 15.15
N LYS A 135 -6.48 -0.43 14.09
CA LYS A 135 -7.00 -1.58 13.32
C LYS A 135 -6.12 -1.99 12.13
N ILE A 136 -5.40 -1.05 11.52
CA ILE A 136 -4.62 -1.30 10.30
C ILE A 136 -3.11 -1.24 10.57
N GLN A 137 -2.63 -0.22 11.30
CA GLN A 137 -1.18 -0.01 11.43
C GLN A 137 -0.51 -0.90 12.49
N ASN A 138 -1.12 -1.10 13.65
CA ASN A 138 -0.44 -1.69 14.82
C ASN A 138 -0.39 -3.23 14.87
N ASN A 139 -0.79 -3.94 13.81
CA ASN A 139 -0.52 -5.36 13.49
C ASN A 139 -0.63 -6.45 14.59
N HIS A 140 -1.10 -6.15 15.79
CA HIS A 140 -1.14 -7.11 16.90
C HIS A 140 -2.55 -7.60 17.25
N THR A 141 -3.60 -7.16 16.55
CA THR A 141 -4.92 -7.83 16.49
C THR A 141 -5.94 -6.93 15.77
N LYS A 142 -6.50 -7.40 14.65
CA LYS A 142 -7.96 -7.56 14.43
C LYS A 142 -8.39 -7.91 13.00
N PHE A 143 -7.51 -7.89 12.00
CA PHE A 143 -7.78 -8.54 10.72
C PHE A 143 -6.77 -9.68 10.55
N ALA A 144 -7.24 -10.92 10.69
CA ALA A 144 -6.42 -12.11 10.48
C ALA A 144 -6.05 -12.27 8.98
N SER A 145 -6.91 -11.75 8.10
CA SER A 145 -6.72 -11.79 6.65
C SER A 145 -5.87 -10.62 6.14
N VAL A 146 -4.81 -10.97 5.41
CA VAL A 146 -3.93 -10.03 4.70
C VAL A 146 -4.69 -9.22 3.64
N ASP A 147 -5.72 -9.81 3.04
CA ASP A 147 -6.52 -9.15 2.01
C ASP A 147 -7.47 -8.10 2.59
N VAL A 148 -8.06 -8.38 3.75
CA VAL A 148 -8.89 -7.40 4.47
C VAL A 148 -8.06 -6.15 4.83
N LEU A 149 -6.82 -6.33 5.26
CA LEU A 149 -5.88 -5.21 5.48
C LEU A 149 -5.60 -4.42 4.21
N THR A 150 -5.46 -5.11 3.07
CA THR A 150 -5.24 -4.47 1.76
C THR A 150 -6.42 -3.60 1.37
N ILE A 151 -7.64 -4.12 1.51
CA ILE A 151 -8.88 -3.37 1.24
C ILE A 151 -9.01 -2.18 2.19
N GLY A 152 -8.77 -2.38 3.49
CA GLY A 152 -8.82 -1.30 4.48
C GLY A 152 -7.83 -0.18 4.18
N ALA A 153 -6.57 -0.52 3.90
CA ALA A 153 -5.54 0.46 3.56
C ALA A 153 -5.86 1.20 2.25
N LYS A 154 -6.34 0.49 1.23
CA LYS A 154 -6.73 1.08 -0.05
C LYS A 154 -7.94 2.02 0.09
N SER A 155 -8.98 1.60 0.80
CA SER A 155 -10.14 2.45 1.09
C SER A 155 -9.74 3.71 1.86
N PHE A 156 -8.96 3.55 2.93
CA PHE A 156 -8.56 4.67 3.77
C PHE A 156 -7.65 5.67 3.03
N PHE A 157 -6.77 5.19 2.15
CA PHE A 157 -5.94 6.03 1.27
C PHE A 157 -6.78 7.03 0.46
N HIS A 158 -7.93 6.60 -0.09
CA HIS A 158 -8.78 7.45 -0.91
C HIS A 158 -9.62 8.44 -0.10
N ARG A 159 -9.91 8.15 1.17
CA ARG A 159 -10.74 9.00 2.04
C ARG A 159 -9.95 9.97 2.91
N THR A 160 -8.69 9.66 3.23
CA THR A 160 -7.89 10.47 4.16
C THR A 160 -7.24 11.67 3.50
N ASN A 161 -7.32 12.83 4.15
CA ASN A 161 -6.66 14.05 3.71
C ASN A 161 -5.20 14.15 4.20
N SER A 162 -4.80 13.38 5.22
CA SER A 162 -3.41 13.39 5.72
C SER A 162 -2.48 12.70 4.73
N VAL A 163 -1.41 13.41 4.35
CA VAL A 163 -0.39 12.86 3.45
C VAL A 163 0.42 11.76 4.12
N GLU A 164 0.67 11.86 5.43
CA GLU A 164 1.41 10.87 6.21
C GLU A 164 0.61 9.57 6.32
N LEU A 165 -0.71 9.66 6.52
CA LEU A 165 -1.58 8.49 6.53
C LEU A 165 -1.75 7.88 5.14
N ARG A 166 -1.77 8.69 4.07
CA ARG A 166 -1.70 8.17 2.69
C ARG A 166 -0.42 7.39 2.46
N ALA A 167 0.71 7.90 2.95
CA ALA A 167 1.99 7.20 2.85
C ALA A 167 2.04 5.92 3.67
N ALA A 168 1.43 5.91 4.87
CA ALA A 168 1.26 4.70 5.66
C ALA A 168 0.45 3.63 4.91
N CYS A 169 -0.67 4.02 4.29
CA CYS A 169 -1.50 3.11 3.48
C CYS A 169 -0.71 2.51 2.32
N LEU A 170 -0.05 3.34 1.51
CA LEU A 170 0.76 2.85 0.39
C LEU A 170 1.88 1.92 0.87
N THR A 171 2.55 2.26 1.97
CA THR A 171 3.58 1.42 2.56
C THR A 171 3.05 0.03 2.92
N ILE A 172 1.87 -0.05 3.54
CA ILE A 172 1.23 -1.33 3.89
C ILE A 172 0.92 -2.15 2.63
N LEU A 173 0.40 -1.50 1.59
CA LEU A 173 0.07 -2.13 0.31
C LEU A 173 1.33 -2.72 -0.37
N PHE A 174 2.45 -2.01 -0.38
CA PHE A 174 3.71 -2.53 -0.93
C PHE A 174 4.19 -3.79 -0.20
N HIS A 175 4.12 -3.80 1.13
CA HIS A 175 4.58 -4.96 1.94
C HIS A 175 3.86 -6.26 1.59
N ARG A 176 2.71 -6.20 0.90
CA ARG A 176 1.99 -7.38 0.43
C ARG A 176 2.57 -7.98 -0.84
N LEU A 177 3.36 -7.22 -1.59
CA LEU A 177 3.87 -7.61 -2.91
C LEU A 177 5.39 -7.79 -2.90
N ILE A 178 6.12 -6.88 -2.25
CA ILE A 178 7.60 -6.86 -2.32
C ILE A 178 8.28 -8.02 -1.58
N TRP A 179 7.53 -8.74 -0.73
CA TRP A 179 8.02 -9.90 0.02
C TRP A 179 7.48 -11.22 -0.51
N ARG A 180 6.69 -11.20 -1.60
CA ARG A 180 6.24 -12.42 -2.27
C ARG A 180 7.37 -12.95 -3.12
N GLU A 181 7.40 -14.27 -3.27
CA GLU A 181 8.32 -14.91 -4.20
C GLU A 181 8.08 -14.37 -5.62
N PRO A 182 9.13 -13.94 -6.35
CA PRO A 182 9.00 -13.38 -7.69
C PRO A 182 8.18 -14.26 -8.65
N ALA A 183 8.27 -15.58 -8.52
CA ALA A 183 7.53 -16.55 -9.33
C ALA A 183 6.00 -16.54 -9.08
N GLU A 184 5.53 -15.99 -7.97
CA GLU A 184 4.11 -15.89 -7.64
C GLU A 184 3.45 -14.61 -8.16
N LEU A 185 4.24 -13.62 -8.62
CA LEU A 185 3.72 -12.35 -9.08
C LEU A 185 3.02 -12.51 -10.44
N THR A 186 1.79 -12.02 -10.51
CA THR A 186 0.94 -12.08 -11.70
C THR A 186 0.99 -10.76 -12.48
N GLU A 187 0.56 -10.73 -13.75
CA GLU A 187 0.48 -9.49 -14.55
C GLU A 187 -0.31 -8.38 -13.85
N ALA A 188 -1.43 -8.74 -13.23
CA ALA A 188 -2.23 -7.81 -12.46
C ALA A 188 -1.44 -7.22 -11.27
N ASP A 189 -0.54 -8.00 -10.64
CA ASP A 189 0.30 -7.52 -9.53
C ASP A 189 1.33 -6.50 -10.04
N PHE A 190 1.92 -6.72 -11.21
CA PHE A 190 2.79 -5.75 -11.87
C PHE A 190 2.04 -4.45 -12.20
N GLU A 191 0.81 -4.55 -12.71
CA GLU A 191 -0.02 -3.37 -12.95
C GLU A 191 -0.31 -2.61 -11.65
N PHE A 192 -0.62 -3.33 -10.58
CA PHE A 192 -0.90 -2.73 -9.29
C PHE A 192 0.36 -2.09 -8.67
N LEU A 193 1.53 -2.70 -8.84
CA LEU A 193 2.82 -2.11 -8.48
C LEU A 193 3.08 -0.80 -9.24
N ARG A 194 2.81 -0.74 -10.55
CA ARG A 194 2.93 0.50 -11.33
C ARG A 194 2.02 1.61 -10.80
N TRP A 195 0.78 1.26 -10.43
CA TRP A 195 -0.13 2.20 -9.78
C TRP A 195 0.44 2.67 -8.43
N LEU A 196 0.90 1.75 -7.57
CA LEU A 196 1.46 2.07 -6.26
C LEU A 196 2.68 2.99 -6.38
N VAL A 197 3.64 2.69 -7.27
CA VAL A 197 4.83 3.52 -7.50
C VAL A 197 4.44 4.92 -7.95
N SER A 198 3.48 5.02 -8.88
CA SER A 198 2.99 6.32 -9.37
C SER A 198 2.33 7.16 -8.27
N GLN A 199 1.54 6.55 -7.38
CA GLN A 199 0.97 7.26 -6.23
C GLN A 199 2.04 7.65 -5.21
N SER A 200 3.01 6.77 -4.96
CA SER A 200 4.10 7.05 -4.01
C SER A 200 4.88 8.28 -4.40
N MET A 201 5.23 8.46 -5.68
CA MET A 201 5.96 9.64 -6.13
C MET A 201 5.21 10.94 -5.78
N ARG A 202 3.90 11.00 -6.08
CA ARG A 202 3.07 12.17 -5.77
C ARG A 202 2.97 12.44 -4.26
N VAL A 203 2.90 11.39 -3.45
CA VAL A 203 2.83 11.49 -1.99
C VAL A 203 4.18 11.91 -1.41
N LEU A 204 5.28 11.36 -1.92
CA LEU A 204 6.64 11.70 -1.49
C LEU A 204 7.00 13.15 -1.82
N GLU A 205 6.62 13.65 -2.99
CA GLU A 205 6.78 15.07 -3.33
C GLU A 205 6.12 15.98 -2.29
N GLN A 206 4.89 15.65 -1.87
CA GLN A 206 4.18 16.41 -0.83
C GLN A 206 4.85 16.29 0.54
N LEU A 207 5.30 15.09 0.92
CA LEU A 207 6.00 14.86 2.19
C LEU A 207 7.33 15.61 2.25
N GLN A 208 8.12 15.60 1.17
CA GLN A 208 9.38 16.33 1.07
C GLN A 208 9.14 17.84 1.13
N ALA A 209 8.11 18.33 0.44
CA ALA A 209 7.72 19.73 0.52
C ALA A 209 7.30 20.14 1.94
N GLN A 210 6.67 19.23 2.70
CA GLN A 210 6.34 19.44 4.11
C GLN A 210 7.60 19.46 4.97
N LEU A 211 8.49 18.47 4.85
CA LEU A 211 9.76 18.42 5.59
C LEU A 211 10.60 19.70 5.43
N ALA A 212 10.52 20.37 4.28
CA ALA A 212 11.21 21.64 4.03
C ALA A 212 10.54 22.88 4.66
N LYS A 213 9.25 22.80 5.03
CA LYS A 213 8.43 23.99 5.39
C LYS A 213 7.90 23.98 6.82
N GLN A 214 7.70 22.81 7.42
CA GLN A 214 7.08 22.69 8.74
C GLN A 214 8.01 21.99 9.74
N ALA A 215 7.64 22.05 11.02
CA ALA A 215 8.36 21.33 12.07
C ALA A 215 8.40 19.82 11.75
N VAL A 216 9.60 19.26 11.77
CA VAL A 216 9.83 17.84 11.48
C VAL A 216 9.20 16.99 12.59
N THR A 217 8.23 16.15 12.21
CA THR A 217 7.59 15.20 13.13
C THR A 217 8.10 13.78 12.88
N LYS A 218 8.05 12.95 13.93
CA LYS A 218 8.42 11.53 13.84
C LYS A 218 7.64 10.79 12.74
N ASP A 219 6.32 11.02 12.66
CA ASP A 219 5.45 10.37 11.68
C ASP A 219 5.80 10.80 10.25
N LEU A 220 6.06 12.09 10.03
CA LEU A 220 6.43 12.63 8.72
C LEU A 220 7.72 11.99 8.20
N VAL A 221 8.76 11.93 9.04
CA VAL A 221 10.05 11.31 8.68
C VAL A 221 9.88 9.81 8.46
N ARG A 222 9.22 9.12 9.40
CA ARG A 222 8.99 7.66 9.33
C ARG A 222 8.33 7.27 8.01
N TRP A 223 7.24 7.94 7.65
CA TRP A 223 6.46 7.56 6.47
C TRP A 223 7.11 7.99 5.18
N THR A 224 7.87 9.09 5.18
CA THR A 224 8.71 9.47 4.02
C THR A 224 9.73 8.38 3.73
N ILE A 225 10.52 7.97 4.73
CA ILE A 225 11.57 6.96 4.57
C ILE A 225 10.96 5.60 4.18
N SER A 226 9.92 5.19 4.90
CA SER A 226 9.30 3.87 4.69
C SER A 226 8.69 3.77 3.29
N LEU A 227 7.92 4.78 2.87
CA LEU A 227 7.28 4.78 1.55
C LEU A 227 8.32 4.83 0.43
N ALA A 228 9.32 5.69 0.55
CA ALA A 228 10.40 5.82 -0.44
C ALA A 228 11.14 4.49 -0.64
N THR A 229 11.46 3.80 0.44
CA THR A 229 12.16 2.50 0.40
C THR A 229 11.32 1.44 -0.31
N VAL A 230 10.08 1.22 0.13
CA VAL A 230 9.25 0.16 -0.47
C VAL A 230 8.77 0.50 -1.89
N ALA A 231 8.63 1.78 -2.21
CA ALA A 231 8.37 2.22 -3.59
C ALA A 231 9.58 1.97 -4.49
N GLY A 232 10.81 2.18 -4.00
CA GLY A 232 12.04 1.80 -4.69
C GLY A 232 12.08 0.30 -5.01
N HIS A 233 11.67 -0.54 -4.05
CA HIS A 233 11.55 -1.99 -4.24
C HIS A 233 10.54 -2.33 -5.34
N GLY A 234 9.36 -1.69 -5.29
CA GLY A 234 8.33 -1.86 -6.32
C GLY A 234 8.77 -1.41 -7.71
N ALA A 235 9.58 -0.36 -7.80
CA ALA A 235 10.14 0.10 -9.08
C ALA A 235 11.18 -0.88 -9.65
N LEU A 236 12.00 -1.53 -8.80
CA LEU A 236 12.87 -2.62 -9.25
C LEU A 236 12.08 -3.80 -9.83
N ILE A 237 11.04 -4.27 -9.13
CA ILE A 237 10.15 -5.32 -9.64
C ILE A 237 9.50 -4.90 -10.96
N GLY A 238 9.18 -3.61 -11.11
CA GLY A 238 8.67 -3.02 -12.34
C GLY A 238 9.69 -2.85 -13.48
N ASN A 239 10.94 -3.33 -13.31
CA ASN A 239 12.06 -3.11 -14.23
C ASN A 239 12.32 -1.62 -14.55
N ASP A 240 12.13 -0.74 -13.57
CA ASP A 240 12.33 0.70 -13.68
C ASP A 240 13.45 1.16 -12.73
N PRO A 241 14.72 0.89 -13.09
CA PRO A 241 15.85 1.16 -12.22
C PRO A 241 16.06 2.67 -11.99
N GLN A 242 15.68 3.52 -12.95
CA GLN A 242 15.77 4.97 -12.81
C GLN A 242 14.83 5.47 -11.71
N ARG A 243 13.55 5.06 -11.74
CA ARG A 243 12.63 5.40 -10.65
C ARG A 243 13.04 4.79 -9.32
N ALA A 244 13.53 3.55 -9.33
CA ALA A 244 14.00 2.90 -8.11
C ALA A 244 15.10 3.74 -7.44
N LYS A 245 16.11 4.14 -8.22
CA LYS A 245 17.22 5.00 -7.79
C LYS A 245 16.75 6.32 -7.19
N ASP A 246 15.83 7.02 -7.86
CA ASP A 246 15.31 8.31 -7.40
C ASP A 246 14.51 8.15 -6.08
N LEU A 247 13.71 7.10 -5.96
CA LEU A 247 12.94 6.79 -4.74
C LEU A 247 13.88 6.42 -3.58
N TYR A 248 14.89 5.59 -3.82
CA TYR A 248 15.89 5.27 -2.80
C TYR A 248 16.68 6.49 -2.35
N ALA A 249 17.01 7.42 -3.26
CA ALA A 249 17.67 8.68 -2.91
C ALA A 249 16.82 9.53 -1.94
N VAL A 250 15.49 9.51 -2.07
CA VAL A 250 14.59 10.18 -1.11
C VAL A 250 14.77 9.62 0.30
N ALA A 251 14.84 8.30 0.44
CA ALA A 251 15.06 7.63 1.73
C ALA A 251 16.47 7.90 2.28
N GLY A 252 17.51 7.71 1.46
CA GLY A 252 18.92 7.94 1.83
C GLY A 252 19.21 9.38 2.25
N GLY A 253 18.51 10.35 1.64
CA GLY A 253 18.61 11.77 1.99
C GLY A 253 18.06 12.15 3.37
N GLN A 254 17.45 11.23 4.13
CA GLN A 254 16.86 11.52 5.44
C GLN A 254 17.79 11.27 6.63
N ALA A 255 19.09 11.02 6.42
CA ALA A 255 20.05 10.73 7.49
C ALA A 255 20.05 11.79 8.62
N THR A 256 19.90 13.06 8.28
CA THR A 256 19.85 14.18 9.25
C THR A 256 18.57 14.20 10.09
N ASN A 257 17.49 13.55 9.61
CA ASN A 257 16.19 13.49 10.28
C ASN A 257 16.02 12.24 11.17
N LEU A 258 17.00 11.34 11.19
CA LEU A 258 16.97 10.11 12.00
C LEU A 258 16.79 10.34 13.51
N PRO A 259 17.37 11.39 14.13
CA PRO A 259 17.09 11.70 15.54
C PRO A 259 15.61 11.93 15.83
N SER A 260 14.84 12.41 14.85
CA SER A 260 13.38 12.59 14.99
C SER A 260 12.60 11.28 14.83
N SER A 261 13.19 10.25 14.21
CA SER A 261 12.53 8.95 13.98
C SER A 261 13.53 7.78 13.85
N PRO A 262 14.08 7.27 14.98
CA PRO A 262 15.14 6.24 14.97
C PRO A 262 14.72 4.91 14.34
N VAL A 263 13.42 4.62 14.29
CA VAL A 263 12.84 3.36 13.78
C VAL A 263 12.98 3.17 12.26
N SER A 264 13.61 4.11 11.55
CA SER A 264 13.75 4.08 10.09
C SER A 264 15.21 4.03 9.63
N GLY A 265 16.16 3.86 10.54
CA GLY A 265 17.60 3.90 10.26
C GLY A 265 18.05 2.94 9.15
N MET A 266 17.64 1.68 9.24
CA MET A 266 17.98 0.67 8.22
C MET A 266 17.45 1.03 6.83
N ASN A 267 16.26 1.63 6.75
CA ASN A 267 15.68 2.07 5.48
C ASN A 267 16.43 3.26 4.87
N VAL A 268 17.00 4.15 5.70
CA VAL A 268 17.89 5.22 5.20
C VAL A 268 19.17 4.63 4.64
N VAL A 269 19.80 3.69 5.36
CA VAL A 269 21.01 2.99 4.91
C VAL A 269 20.75 2.25 3.60
N ASN A 270 19.67 1.46 3.53
CA ASN A 270 19.25 0.76 2.32
C ASN A 270 19.00 1.73 1.17
N GLY A 271 18.30 2.85 1.42
CA GLY A 271 18.08 3.88 0.41
C GLY A 271 19.38 4.46 -0.15
N ALA A 272 20.31 4.82 0.71
CA ALA A 272 21.61 5.34 0.30
C ALA A 272 22.45 4.30 -0.46
N ILE A 273 22.46 3.03 -0.01
CA ILE A 273 23.17 1.94 -0.68
C ILE A 273 22.58 1.65 -2.06
N PHE A 274 21.28 1.37 -2.15
CA PHE A 274 20.68 0.96 -3.42
C PHE A 274 20.62 2.11 -4.42
N SER A 275 20.42 3.36 -3.97
CA SER A 275 20.58 4.53 -4.84
C SER A 275 22.02 4.62 -5.37
N GLY A 276 23.03 4.50 -4.50
CA GLY A 276 24.42 4.58 -4.92
C GLY A 276 24.88 3.46 -5.85
N LEU A 277 24.42 2.23 -5.63
CA LEU A 277 24.69 1.11 -6.53
C LEU A 277 24.01 1.30 -7.89
N LEU A 278 22.76 1.75 -7.93
CA LEU A 278 22.06 2.04 -9.19
C LEU A 278 22.72 3.20 -9.95
N GLU A 279 23.16 4.26 -9.26
CA GLU A 279 23.95 5.34 -9.88
C GLU A 279 25.24 4.79 -10.50
N ALA A 280 25.99 3.95 -9.77
CA ALA A 280 27.22 3.34 -10.28
C ALA A 280 26.94 2.45 -11.50
N ALA A 281 25.90 1.62 -11.41
CA ALA A 281 25.48 0.74 -12.48
C ALA A 281 25.03 1.49 -13.75
N MET A 282 24.54 2.73 -13.60
CA MET A 282 24.19 3.63 -14.69
C MET A 282 25.36 4.53 -15.14
N GLY A 283 26.55 4.39 -14.56
CA GLY A 283 27.75 5.15 -14.92
C GLY A 283 27.92 6.50 -14.20
N ASN A 284 27.02 6.85 -13.27
CA ASN A 284 27.05 8.12 -12.54
C ASN A 284 27.92 8.02 -11.27
N MET A 285 29.23 7.83 -11.43
CA MET A 285 30.14 7.52 -10.32
C MET A 285 30.23 8.62 -9.24
N GLU A 286 30.05 9.90 -9.61
CA GLU A 286 30.02 11.01 -8.65
C GLU A 286 28.80 10.93 -7.72
N ALA A 287 27.62 10.67 -8.30
CA ALA A 287 26.39 10.47 -7.55
C ALA A 287 26.48 9.20 -6.69
N ALA A 288 27.03 8.11 -7.25
CA ALA A 288 27.28 6.87 -6.52
C ALA A 288 28.14 7.09 -5.27
N ASN A 289 29.26 7.82 -5.42
CA ASN A 289 30.13 8.19 -4.31
C ASN A 289 29.39 9.00 -3.24
N THR A 290 28.58 9.97 -3.67
CA THR A 290 27.80 10.80 -2.74
C THR A 290 26.81 9.95 -1.93
N GLN A 291 26.06 9.07 -2.59
CA GLN A 291 25.05 8.24 -1.94
C GLN A 291 25.67 7.17 -1.04
N LEU A 292 26.71 6.46 -1.50
CA LEU A 292 27.37 5.43 -0.68
C LEU A 292 28.07 6.05 0.55
N ARG A 293 28.63 7.26 0.43
CA ARG A 293 29.12 8.02 1.60
C ARG A 293 28.01 8.43 2.54
N ALA A 294 26.85 8.83 2.02
CA ALA A 294 25.70 9.17 2.84
C ALA A 294 25.25 7.97 3.70
N ALA A 295 25.33 6.74 3.17
CA ALA A 295 25.12 5.53 3.95
C ALA A 295 26.13 5.44 5.11
N MET A 296 27.43 5.57 4.83
CA MET A 296 28.47 5.54 5.87
C MET A 296 28.33 6.65 6.92
N LEU A 297 27.76 7.79 6.56
CA LEU A 297 27.56 8.92 7.47
C LEU A 297 26.28 8.80 8.30
N SER A 298 25.32 7.94 7.93
CA SER A 298 24.07 7.78 8.66
C SER A 298 24.21 7.03 9.99
N VAL A 299 25.33 6.33 10.21
CA VAL A 299 25.60 5.54 11.43
C VAL A 299 25.56 6.39 12.68
N LYS A 300 26.26 7.53 12.66
CA LYS A 300 26.36 8.40 13.82
C LYS A 300 24.98 8.94 14.21
N PRO A 301 24.18 9.53 13.31
CA PRO A 301 22.79 9.88 13.61
C PRO A 301 21.94 8.71 14.10
N MET A 302 22.11 7.49 13.56
CA MET A 302 21.41 6.30 14.05
C MET A 302 21.77 6.00 15.51
N VAL A 303 23.05 5.98 15.84
CA VAL A 303 23.54 5.72 17.21
C VAL A 303 23.11 6.83 18.16
N GLU A 304 23.21 8.10 17.76
CA GLU A 304 22.80 9.25 18.57
C GLU A 304 21.28 9.32 18.78
N ALA A 305 20.49 8.83 17.84
CA ALA A 305 19.03 8.72 17.96
C ALA A 305 18.57 7.63 18.95
N HIS A 306 19.49 6.83 19.51
CA HIS A 306 19.14 5.78 20.46
C HIS A 306 18.86 6.33 21.85
N ASN A 307 17.69 5.93 22.38
CA ASN A 307 17.51 5.72 23.80
C ASN A 307 17.60 4.20 24.07
N PRO A 308 18.72 3.68 24.59
CA PRO A 308 18.94 2.24 24.76
C PRO A 308 17.94 1.55 25.72
N LEU A 309 17.19 2.31 26.52
CA LEU A 309 16.14 1.78 27.41
C LEU A 309 14.74 1.77 26.78
N ALA A 310 14.55 2.40 25.61
CA ALA A 310 13.22 2.63 25.06
C ALA A 310 12.82 1.65 23.95
N ASN A 311 13.76 0.94 23.30
CA ASN A 311 13.40 0.24 22.05
C ASN A 311 14.38 -0.88 21.61
N VAL A 312 14.11 -2.12 22.01
CA VAL A 312 14.88 -3.35 21.64
C VAL A 312 14.98 -3.54 20.11
N TRP A 313 13.96 -3.10 19.37
CA TRP A 313 13.93 -3.18 17.90
C TRP A 313 15.07 -2.41 17.23
N VAL A 314 15.52 -1.31 17.84
CA VAL A 314 16.52 -0.42 17.24
C VAL A 314 17.95 -0.98 17.41
N VAL A 315 18.19 -1.79 18.45
CA VAL A 315 19.47 -2.51 18.62
C VAL A 315 19.65 -3.57 17.52
N GLY A 316 18.59 -4.31 17.19
CA GLY A 316 18.58 -5.21 16.03
C GLY A 316 18.83 -4.44 14.73
N ASP A 317 18.18 -3.29 14.55
CA ASP A 317 18.38 -2.44 13.36
C ASP A 317 19.80 -1.88 13.24
N ILE A 318 20.52 -1.59 14.34
CA ILE A 318 21.93 -1.16 14.27
C ILE A 318 22.81 -2.30 13.75
N ALA A 319 22.65 -3.52 14.28
CA ALA A 319 23.49 -4.64 13.87
C ALA A 319 23.33 -4.94 12.37
N GLU A 320 22.08 -4.94 11.90
CA GLU A 320 21.75 -5.10 10.49
C GLU A 320 22.26 -3.92 9.63
N ALA A 321 22.15 -2.69 10.15
CA ALA A 321 22.73 -1.53 9.49
C ALA A 321 24.25 -1.66 9.39
N ALA A 322 24.95 -2.11 10.44
CA ALA A 322 26.40 -2.33 10.43
C ALA A 322 26.84 -3.30 9.32
N LEU A 323 26.07 -4.38 9.10
CA LEU A 323 26.30 -5.29 7.97
C LEU A 323 26.11 -4.57 6.62
N GLY A 324 25.01 -3.82 6.46
CA GLY A 324 24.78 -3.03 5.25
C GLY A 324 25.87 -1.99 4.99
N LEU A 325 26.38 -1.34 6.04
CA LEU A 325 27.44 -0.35 5.95
C LEU A 325 28.77 -0.98 5.54
N ARG A 326 29.09 -2.17 6.06
CA ARG A 326 30.23 -2.94 5.59
C ARG A 326 30.11 -3.22 4.09
N GLN A 327 28.92 -3.62 3.62
CA GLN A 327 28.67 -3.85 2.20
C GLN A 327 28.81 -2.57 1.37
N ALA A 328 28.33 -1.43 1.86
CA ALA A 328 28.55 -0.13 1.23
C ALA A 328 30.05 0.19 1.08
N MET A 329 30.84 -0.08 2.12
CA MET A 329 32.28 0.16 2.13
C MET A 329 33.03 -0.74 1.14
N ILE A 330 32.67 -2.03 1.07
CA ILE A 330 33.19 -2.96 0.05
C ILE A 330 32.84 -2.44 -1.35
N ALA A 331 31.59 -2.04 -1.60
CA ALA A 331 31.17 -1.50 -2.88
C ALA A 331 31.99 -0.26 -3.26
N MET A 332 32.20 0.68 -2.34
CA MET A 332 33.01 1.88 -2.58
C MET A 332 34.47 1.55 -2.93
N VAL A 333 35.10 0.60 -2.24
CA VAL A 333 36.48 0.16 -2.57
C VAL A 333 36.51 -0.48 -3.95
N ARG A 334 35.59 -1.39 -4.23
CA ARG A 334 35.55 -2.16 -5.50
C ARG A 334 35.20 -1.32 -6.72
N LEU A 335 34.38 -0.29 -6.53
CA LEU A 335 34.09 0.72 -7.54
C LEU A 335 35.21 1.76 -7.70
N GLY A 336 36.28 1.71 -6.90
CA GLY A 336 37.39 2.67 -6.95
C GLY A 336 37.03 4.06 -6.40
N LEU A 337 35.94 4.19 -5.65
CA LEU A 337 35.47 5.46 -5.07
C LEU A 337 36.25 5.85 -3.82
N ILE A 338 36.83 4.87 -3.14
CA ILE A 338 37.83 5.05 -2.08
C ILE A 338 39.02 4.12 -2.30
N SER A 339 40.20 4.60 -1.89
CA SER A 339 41.41 3.79 -1.95
C SER A 339 41.36 2.66 -0.92
N ASN A 340 41.67 1.43 -1.36
CA ASN A 340 41.80 0.28 -0.46
C ASN A 340 42.86 0.52 0.65
N LYS A 341 43.86 1.38 0.40
CA LYS A 341 44.86 1.75 1.42
C LYS A 341 44.26 2.47 2.64
N ASN A 342 43.10 3.10 2.47
CA ASN A 342 42.40 3.81 3.54
C ASN A 342 41.47 2.89 4.32
N GLU A 343 41.23 1.65 3.85
CA GLU A 343 40.30 0.70 4.46
C GLU A 343 40.93 -0.72 4.53
N PRO A 344 42.01 -0.90 5.31
CA PRO A 344 42.80 -2.15 5.33
C PRO A 344 42.02 -3.38 5.83
N MET A 345 40.81 -3.18 6.37
CA MET A 345 39.91 -4.26 6.78
C MET A 345 39.12 -4.88 5.61
N ILE A 346 39.20 -4.29 4.41
CA ILE A 346 38.63 -4.88 3.19
C ILE A 346 39.72 -5.71 2.50
N GLN A 347 39.57 -7.02 2.53
CA GLN A 347 40.54 -7.94 1.93
C GLN A 347 40.42 -7.95 0.41
N ALA A 348 41.42 -8.49 -0.31
CA ALA A 348 41.43 -8.48 -1.78
C ALA A 348 40.30 -9.31 -2.42
N ASP A 349 39.79 -10.29 -1.68
CA ASP A 349 38.73 -11.25 -2.01
C ASP A 349 37.36 -10.90 -1.40
N ASP A 350 37.24 -9.79 -0.67
CA ASP A 350 35.93 -9.30 -0.20
C ASP A 350 35.09 -8.81 -1.38
N TYR A 351 33.95 -9.46 -1.65
CA TYR A 351 33.00 -9.02 -2.68
C TYR A 351 31.75 -8.40 -2.05
N PHE A 352 31.08 -7.54 -2.82
CA PHE A 352 29.77 -7.04 -2.43
C PHE A 352 28.75 -8.19 -2.47
N ASP A 353 28.09 -8.40 -1.34
CA ASP A 353 27.09 -9.45 -1.14
C ASP A 353 25.76 -8.82 -0.73
N VAL A 354 24.84 -8.74 -1.69
CA VAL A 354 23.52 -8.13 -1.50
C VAL A 354 22.68 -8.88 -0.45
N HIS A 355 22.93 -10.17 -0.24
CA HIS A 355 22.18 -10.99 0.73
C HIS A 355 22.57 -10.69 2.17
N GLN A 356 23.70 -10.02 2.40
CA GLN A 356 24.07 -9.52 3.72
C GLN A 356 23.36 -8.21 4.08
N ILE A 357 22.63 -7.61 3.14
CA ILE A 357 21.79 -6.45 3.39
C ILE A 357 20.36 -6.94 3.65
N LYS A 358 19.79 -6.60 4.80
CA LYS A 358 18.39 -6.94 5.13
C LYS A 358 17.42 -6.19 4.22
N SER A 359 17.09 -6.81 3.10
CA SER A 359 16.28 -6.26 2.01
C SER A 359 15.84 -7.38 1.06
N PRO A 360 14.68 -7.28 0.38
CA PRO A 360 14.28 -8.24 -0.64
C PRO A 360 15.05 -8.09 -1.97
N VAL A 361 15.96 -7.10 -2.09
CA VAL A 361 16.69 -6.82 -3.34
C VAL A 361 17.54 -8.01 -3.83
N GLY A 362 18.08 -8.83 -2.92
CA GLY A 362 18.80 -10.05 -3.30
C GLY A 362 17.91 -11.02 -4.10
N ALA A 363 16.72 -11.31 -3.59
CA ALA A 363 15.74 -12.15 -4.30
C ALA A 363 15.30 -11.53 -5.64
N PHE A 364 15.23 -10.20 -5.72
CA PHE A 364 14.90 -9.52 -6.97
C PHE A 364 15.99 -9.69 -8.03
N LEU A 365 17.25 -9.59 -7.61
CA LEU A 365 18.41 -9.77 -8.48
C LEU A 365 18.47 -11.22 -9.01
N GLU A 366 18.26 -12.21 -8.15
CA GLU A 366 18.18 -13.63 -8.53
C GLU A 366 17.06 -13.90 -9.54
N ALA A 367 15.90 -13.26 -9.35
CA ALA A 367 14.78 -13.33 -10.30
C ALA A 367 15.05 -12.58 -11.62
N GLY A 368 16.14 -11.83 -11.72
CA GLY A 368 16.54 -11.10 -12.93
C GLY A 368 15.83 -9.77 -13.12
N TYR A 369 15.21 -9.19 -12.09
CA TYR A 369 14.67 -7.84 -12.18
C TYR A 369 15.80 -6.81 -12.32
N CYS A 370 15.66 -5.88 -13.27
CA CYS A 370 16.68 -4.90 -13.67
C CYS A 370 18.03 -5.53 -14.04
N ARG A 371 18.04 -6.77 -14.57
CA ARG A 371 19.27 -7.52 -14.89
C ARG A 371 20.29 -6.70 -15.68
N ASP A 372 19.85 -5.97 -16.71
CA ASP A 372 20.73 -5.21 -17.59
C ASP A 372 21.55 -4.15 -16.84
N VAL A 373 20.96 -3.54 -15.79
CA VAL A 373 21.66 -2.56 -14.95
C VAL A 373 22.56 -3.28 -13.95
N TRP A 374 22.08 -4.34 -13.29
CA TRP A 374 22.88 -5.06 -12.30
C TRP A 374 24.11 -5.75 -12.88
N GLN A 375 24.08 -6.17 -14.14
CA GLN A 375 25.24 -6.75 -14.83
C GLN A 375 26.43 -5.80 -14.89
N ASN A 376 26.21 -4.48 -14.89
CA ASN A 376 27.30 -3.49 -14.84
C ASN A 376 28.05 -3.51 -13.49
N LEU A 377 27.48 -4.12 -12.46
CA LEU A 377 28.10 -4.33 -11.15
C LEU A 377 28.65 -5.75 -10.96
N ALA A 378 28.54 -6.64 -11.94
CA ALA A 378 29.04 -8.01 -11.83
C ALA A 378 30.51 -8.12 -11.35
N PRO A 379 31.45 -7.22 -11.76
CA PRO A 379 32.84 -7.30 -11.28
C PRO A 379 33.04 -7.07 -9.78
N ILE A 380 32.08 -6.40 -9.11
CA ILE A 380 32.16 -6.10 -7.67
C ILE A 380 31.30 -7.05 -6.83
N MET A 381 30.33 -7.73 -7.47
CA MET A 381 29.40 -8.64 -6.82
C MET A 381 30.06 -9.98 -6.52
N ARG A 382 29.61 -10.62 -5.45
CA ARG A 382 30.00 -11.98 -5.11
C ARG A 382 29.60 -12.92 -6.26
N PRO A 383 30.52 -13.76 -6.78
CA PRO A 383 30.17 -14.78 -7.76
C PRO A 383 29.09 -15.71 -7.19
N ALA A 384 28.09 -16.04 -8.02
CA ALA A 384 27.01 -16.97 -7.68
C ALA A 384 27.52 -18.40 -7.42
#